data_AF-A0A520D1A8-F1
#
_entry.id   AF-A0A520D1A8-F1
#
_cell.length_a   1.000
_cell.length_b   1.000
_cell.length_c   1.000
_cell.angle_alpha   90.00
_cell.angle_beta   90.00
_cell.angle_gamma   90.00
#
_symmetry.space_group_name_H-M   'P 1'
#
loop_
_entity.id
_entity.type
_entity.pdbx_description
1 polymer ?
#
loop_
_entity_poly.entity_id
_entity_poly.type
_entity_poly.pdbx_seq_one_letter_code
_entity_poly.pdbx_strand_id
1 'polypeptide(L)'
;MKKAKQIQSQKDVSQNQRNRLINRHYLTLIKKALKEYKSFLVALTPGDKGQLMNKQWKMMIKDTRHRQELSKLMVCKLFSLYDKAVKKRIFHKNTASRKKSNVQKLYNRVKWSI
;
A
#
# COMPACT_ATOMS: atom_id res chain seq x y z
N MET A 1 29.27 23.02 -29.19
CA MET A 1 28.85 22.59 -27.83
C MET A 1 27.34 22.68 -27.52
N LYS A 2 26.58 23.64 -28.07
CA LYS A 2 25.15 23.84 -27.72
C LYS A 2 24.21 22.67 -28.09
N LYS A 3 24.40 22.04 -29.27
CA LYS A 3 23.57 20.90 -29.73
C LYS A 3 23.64 19.66 -28.83
N ALA A 4 24.84 19.30 -28.34
CA ALA A 4 25.01 18.14 -27.45
C ALA A 4 24.26 18.33 -26.11
N LYS A 5 24.30 19.53 -25.55
CA LYS A 5 23.52 19.88 -24.34
C LYS A 5 22.02 19.80 -24.59
N GLN A 6 21.55 20.21 -25.77
CA GLN A 6 20.13 20.13 -26.14
C GLN A 6 19.66 18.68 -26.28
N ILE A 7 20.46 17.80 -26.89
CA ILE A 7 20.18 16.36 -27.00
C ILE A 7 20.13 15.70 -25.61
N GLN A 8 21.09 16.03 -24.74
CA GLN A 8 21.10 15.51 -23.38
C GLN A 8 19.87 15.93 -22.59
N SER A 9 19.50 17.22 -22.66
CA SER A 9 18.30 17.75 -22.02
C SER A 9 17.03 17.02 -22.47
N GLN A 10 16.87 16.78 -23.78
CA GLN A 10 15.73 16.02 -24.31
C GLN A 10 15.69 14.59 -23.76
N LYS A 11 16.83 13.91 -23.67
CA LYS A 11 16.92 12.57 -23.09
C LYS A 11 16.51 12.57 -21.62
N ASP A 12 16.98 13.54 -20.84
CA ASP A 12 16.63 13.66 -19.42
C ASP A 12 15.13 13.89 -19.24
N VAL A 13 14.51 14.72 -20.09
CA VAL A 13 13.06 14.94 -20.09
C VAL A 13 12.31 13.63 -20.36
N SER A 14 12.67 12.89 -21.41
CA SER A 14 12.02 11.61 -21.74
C SER A 14 12.20 10.57 -20.65
N GLN A 15 13.41 10.46 -20.07
CA GLN A 15 13.68 9.53 -18.96
C GLN A 15 12.88 9.92 -17.71
N ASN A 16 12.79 11.21 -17.39
CA ASN A 16 12.02 11.71 -16.28
C ASN A 16 10.53 11.44 -16.45
N GLN A 17 9.98 11.61 -17.65
CA GLN A 17 8.58 11.27 -17.96
C GLN A 17 8.32 9.78 -17.72
N ARG A 18 9.18 8.90 -18.24
CA ARG A 18 9.08 7.45 -18.02
C ARG A 18 9.15 7.10 -16.53
N ASN A 19 10.12 7.65 -15.81
CA ASN A 19 10.28 7.44 -14.38
C ASN A 19 9.07 7.93 -13.58
N ARG A 20 8.49 9.09 -13.95
CA ARG A 20 7.28 9.63 -13.32
C ARG A 20 6.08 8.68 -13.47
N LEU A 21 5.89 8.09 -14.65
CA LEU A 21 4.79 7.14 -14.87
C LEU A 21 4.94 5.88 -14.02
N ILE A 22 6.15 5.32 -13.96
CA ILE A 22 6.46 4.16 -13.11
C ILE A 22 6.23 4.51 -11.63
N ASN A 23 6.76 5.64 -11.17
CA ASN A 23 6.59 6.11 -9.80
C ASN A 23 5.11 6.28 -9.45
N ARG A 24 4.34 6.92 -10.34
CA ARG A 24 2.90 7.13 -10.17
C ARG A 24 2.14 5.81 -10.05
N HIS A 25 2.49 4.82 -10.88
CA HIS A 25 1.85 3.50 -10.86
C HIS A 25 2.03 2.81 -9.50
N TYR A 26 3.26 2.66 -9.03
CA TYR A 26 3.54 2.01 -7.74
C TYR A 26 2.96 2.77 -6.55
N LEU A 27 3.09 4.10 -6.53
CA LEU A 27 2.50 4.94 -5.47
C LEU A 27 0.98 4.78 -5.42
N THR A 28 0.33 4.74 -6.58
CA THR A 28 -1.11 4.54 -6.68
C THR A 28 -1.52 3.16 -6.19
N LEU A 29 -0.82 2.09 -6.59
CA LEU A 29 -1.11 0.74 -6.13
C LEU A 29 -0.99 0.61 -4.61
N ILE A 30 0.10 1.14 -4.04
CA ILE A 30 0.31 1.13 -2.59
C ILE A 30 -0.78 1.91 -1.88
N LYS A 31 -1.14 3.11 -2.36
CA LYS A 31 -2.22 3.92 -1.78
C LYS A 31 -3.56 3.20 -1.82
N LYS A 32 -3.90 2.55 -2.93
CA LYS A 32 -5.13 1.77 -3.08
C LYS A 32 -5.17 0.60 -2.11
N ALA A 33 -4.13 -0.24 -2.08
CA ALA A 33 -4.04 -1.36 -1.16
C ALA A 33 -4.07 -0.92 0.31
N LEU A 34 -3.43 0.20 0.64
CA LEU A 34 -3.44 0.74 2.01
C LEU A 34 -4.83 1.28 2.39
N LYS A 35 -5.54 1.92 1.46
CA LYS A 35 -6.92 2.38 1.68
C LYS A 35 -7.84 1.19 1.92
N GLU A 36 -7.73 0.17 1.09
CA GLU A 36 -8.49 -1.09 1.19
C GLU A 36 -8.25 -1.77 2.55
N TYR A 37 -7.00 -1.89 2.97
CA TYR A 37 -6.64 -2.44 4.27
C TYR A 37 -7.20 -1.61 5.43
N LYS A 38 -7.10 -0.26 5.36
CA LYS A 38 -7.69 0.61 6.39
C LYS A 38 -9.21 0.48 6.47
N SER A 39 -9.91 0.42 5.33
CA SER A 39 -11.36 0.19 5.33
C SER A 39 -11.72 -1.16 5.93
N PHE A 40 -10.93 -2.20 5.63
CA PHE A 40 -11.09 -3.51 6.24
C PHE A 40 -10.93 -3.44 7.77
N LEU A 41 -9.89 -2.76 8.28
CA LEU A 41 -9.71 -2.61 9.73
C LEU A 41 -10.83 -1.81 10.41
N VAL A 42 -11.32 -0.74 9.78
CA VAL A 42 -12.45 0.03 10.30
C VAL A 42 -13.71 -0.82 10.39
N ALA A 43 -13.94 -1.71 9.43
CA ALA A 43 -15.06 -2.65 9.47
C ALA A 43 -14.95 -3.68 10.60
N LEU A 44 -13.74 -3.95 11.10
CA LEU A 44 -13.50 -4.88 12.21
C LEU A 44 -13.63 -4.24 13.60
N THR A 45 -13.52 -2.91 13.70
CA THR A 45 -13.64 -2.20 14.98
C THR A 45 -15.11 -1.85 15.24
N PRO A 46 -15.74 -2.34 16.32
CA PRO A 46 -17.09 -1.92 16.69
C PRO A 46 -17.08 -0.47 17.18
N GLY A 47 -17.79 0.41 16.47
CA GLY A 47 -17.93 1.85 16.75
C GLY A 47 -18.56 2.60 15.56
N ASP A 48 -19.12 3.79 15.80
CA ASP A 48 -20.05 4.56 14.92
C ASP A 48 -19.70 4.69 13.43
N LYS A 49 -18.44 4.43 13.03
CA LYS A 49 -17.96 4.50 11.63
C LYS A 49 -18.07 3.17 10.87
N GLY A 50 -18.48 2.08 11.52
CA GLY A 50 -18.60 0.73 10.95
C GLY A 50 -19.80 0.50 10.02
N GLN A 51 -20.61 1.53 9.77
CA GLN A 51 -21.83 1.41 8.95
C GLN A 51 -21.57 1.33 7.44
N LEU A 52 -20.39 1.73 6.96
CA LEU A 52 -20.00 1.61 5.55
C LEU A 52 -19.39 0.23 5.26
N MET A 53 -20.15 -0.83 5.51
CA MET A 53 -19.80 -2.15 4.97
C MET A 53 -20.58 -2.38 3.68
N ASN A 54 -19.84 -2.74 2.63
CA ASN A 54 -20.44 -3.44 1.50
C ASN A 54 -20.97 -4.80 2.02
N LYS A 55 -22.24 -5.10 1.76
CA LYS A 55 -23.01 -6.24 2.31
C LYS A 55 -22.28 -7.60 2.14
N GLN A 56 -21.43 -7.72 1.11
CA GLN A 56 -20.56 -8.88 0.83
C GLN A 56 -19.58 -9.21 1.97
N TRP A 57 -18.90 -8.22 2.56
CA TRP A 57 -17.89 -8.50 3.57
C TRP A 57 -18.52 -8.99 4.88
N LYS A 58 -19.72 -8.50 5.24
CA LYS A 58 -20.44 -8.97 6.43
C LYS A 58 -20.76 -10.46 6.35
N MET A 59 -21.07 -10.98 5.16
CA MET A 59 -21.41 -12.39 4.96
C MET A 59 -20.18 -13.31 4.96
N MET A 60 -19.03 -12.84 4.48
CA MET A 60 -17.77 -13.62 4.50
C MET A 60 -17.10 -13.70 5.89
N ILE A 61 -17.48 -12.82 6.81
CA ILE A 61 -16.76 -12.57 8.08
C ILE A 61 -17.54 -13.14 9.29
N LYS A 62 -18.00 -14.39 9.22
CA LYS A 62 -18.65 -15.03 10.38
C LYS A 62 -17.62 -15.54 11.40
N ASP A 63 -16.47 -16.03 10.94
CA ASP A 63 -15.40 -16.60 11.78
C ASP A 63 -14.26 -15.59 12.06
N THR A 64 -13.80 -15.56 13.32
CA THR A 64 -12.67 -14.76 13.78
C THR A 64 -11.35 -15.18 13.12
N ARG A 65 -11.15 -16.48 12.89
CA ARG A 65 -9.90 -16.98 12.27
C ARG A 65 -9.75 -16.48 10.83
N HIS A 66 -10.83 -16.57 10.06
CA HIS A 66 -10.83 -16.13 8.67
C HIS A 66 -10.54 -14.62 8.53
N ARG A 67 -11.05 -13.78 9.45
CA ARG A 67 -10.70 -12.34 9.51
C ARG A 67 -9.20 -12.14 9.69
N GLN A 68 -8.60 -12.89 10.60
CA GLN A 68 -7.19 -12.76 10.92
C GLN A 68 -6.32 -13.18 9.72
N GLU A 69 -6.67 -14.26 9.03
CA GLU A 69 -5.97 -14.72 7.83
C GLU A 69 -6.06 -13.71 6.68
N LEU A 70 -7.26 -13.20 6.38
CA LEU A 70 -7.43 -12.15 5.38
C LEU A 70 -6.61 -10.91 5.71
N SER A 71 -6.61 -10.49 6.98
CA SER A 71 -5.79 -9.37 7.45
C SER A 71 -4.29 -9.61 7.20
N LYS A 72 -3.79 -10.80 7.56
CA LYS A 72 -2.39 -11.20 7.31
C LYS A 72 -2.06 -11.16 5.81
N LEU A 73 -2.93 -11.71 4.95
CA LEU A 73 -2.74 -11.68 3.49
C LEU A 73 -2.66 -10.25 2.95
N MET A 74 -3.52 -9.34 3.41
CA MET A 74 -3.48 -7.93 3.01
C MET A 74 -2.18 -7.24 3.44
N VAL A 75 -1.69 -7.52 4.66
CA VAL A 75 -0.40 -7.01 5.15
C VAL A 75 0.76 -7.56 4.32
N CYS A 76 0.78 -8.86 4.02
CA CYS A 76 1.80 -9.49 3.17
C CYS A 76 1.82 -8.87 1.76
N LYS A 77 0.65 -8.62 1.18
CA LYS A 77 0.49 -7.93 -0.12
C LYS A 77 1.06 -6.51 -0.06
N LEU A 78 0.75 -5.76 0.99
CA LEU A 78 1.30 -4.41 1.21
C LEU A 78 2.82 -4.42 1.34
N PHE A 79 3.38 -5.35 2.12
CA PHE A 79 4.83 -5.46 2.30
C PHE A 79 5.53 -5.79 0.99
N SER A 80 4.97 -6.73 0.22
CA SER A 80 5.47 -7.08 -1.11
C SER A 80 5.46 -5.88 -2.07
N LEU A 81 4.42 -5.04 -2.04
CA LEU A 81 4.37 -3.82 -2.84
C LEU A 81 5.43 -2.81 -2.42
N TYR A 82 5.67 -2.63 -1.12
CA TYR A 82 6.74 -1.78 -0.61
C TYR A 82 8.12 -2.26 -1.05
N ASP A 83 8.40 -3.56 -0.96
CA ASP A 83 9.70 -4.12 -1.37
C ASP A 83 9.93 -4.00 -2.86
N LYS A 84 8.90 -4.26 -3.67
CA LYS A 84 8.96 -4.02 -5.12
C LYS A 84 9.26 -2.55 -5.43
N ALA A 85 8.63 -1.61 -4.71
CA ALA A 85 8.88 -0.18 -4.88
C ALA A 85 10.30 0.25 -4.42
N VAL A 86 10.87 -0.39 -3.39
CA VAL A 86 12.27 -0.18 -2.99
C VAL A 86 13.22 -0.70 -4.07
N LYS A 87 12.99 -1.90 -4.59
CA LYS A 87 13.80 -2.48 -5.68
C LYS A 87 13.79 -1.60 -6.93
N LYS A 88 12.65 -0.94 -7.21
CA LYS A 88 12.50 0.05 -8.29
C LYS A 88 13.04 1.45 -7.96
N ARG A 89 13.70 1.62 -6.81
CA ARG A 89 14.27 2.89 -6.30
C ARG A 89 13.25 4.03 -6.15
N ILE A 90 11.97 3.68 -6.00
CA ILE A 90 10.88 4.64 -5.81
C ILE A 90 10.84 5.09 -4.35
N PHE A 91 11.09 4.16 -3.43
CA PHE A 91 11.26 4.44 -2.01
C PHE A 91 12.69 4.15 -1.57
N HIS A 92 13.22 5.00 -0.69
CA HIS A 92 14.39 4.65 0.11
C HIS A 92 14.04 3.54 1.11
N LYS A 93 14.99 2.63 1.38
CA LYS A 93 14.85 1.49 2.29
C LYS A 93 14.27 1.88 3.66
N ASN A 94 14.75 2.98 4.25
CA ASN A 94 14.29 3.43 5.56
C ASN A 94 12.86 3.98 5.50
N THR A 95 12.48 4.61 4.39
CA THR A 95 11.11 5.10 4.22
C THR A 95 10.14 3.93 4.08
N ALA A 96 10.49 2.91 3.31
CA ALA A 96 9.68 1.69 3.22
C ALA A 96 9.58 0.97 4.57
N SER A 97 10.70 0.82 5.29
CA SER A 97 10.73 0.23 6.64
C SER A 97 9.78 0.96 7.61
N ARG A 98 9.85 2.29 7.67
CA ARG A 98 8.93 3.10 8.50
C ARG A 98 7.45 2.89 8.12
N LYS A 99 7.15 2.80 6.83
CA LYS A 99 5.77 2.56 6.36
C LYS A 99 5.28 1.16 6.72
N LYS A 100 6.13 0.14 6.58
CA LYS A 100 5.83 -1.24 7.00
C LYS A 100 5.57 -1.33 8.50
N SER A 101 6.43 -0.69 9.31
CA SER A 101 6.24 -0.62 10.77
C SER A 101 4.88 0.00 11.14
N ASN A 102 4.49 1.09 10.47
CA ASN A 102 3.16 1.69 10.70
C ASN A 102 2.01 0.75 10.34
N VAL A 103 2.11 -0.02 9.24
CA VAL A 103 1.09 -1.03 8.88
C VAL A 103 1.02 -2.13 9.93
N GLN A 104 2.16 -2.60 10.44
CA GLN A 104 2.20 -3.59 11.52
C GLN A 104 1.57 -3.05 12.81
N LYS A 105 1.83 -1.79 13.17
CA LYS A 105 1.19 -1.15 14.33
C LYS A 105 -0.34 -1.11 14.21
N LEU A 106 -0.86 -0.90 12.99
CA LEU A 106 -2.30 -0.96 12.74
C LEU A 106 -2.85 -2.38 12.91
N TYR A 107 -2.13 -3.39 12.45
CA TYR A 107 -2.50 -4.80 12.65
C TYR A 107 -2.55 -5.17 14.14
N ASN A 108 -1.53 -4.78 14.90
CA ASN A 108 -1.40 -5.10 16.33
C ASN A 108 -2.44 -4.37 17.19
N ARG A 109 -2.99 -3.24 16.71
CA ARG A 109 -4.05 -2.51 17.41
C ARG A 109 -5.36 -3.30 17.49
N VAL A 110 -5.63 -4.13 16.49
CA VAL A 110 -6.82 -4.97 16.49
C VAL A 110 -6.61 -6.13 17.46
N LYS A 111 -7.51 -6.27 18.44
CA LYS A 111 -7.51 -7.42 19.35
C LYS A 111 -8.03 -8.63 18.58
N TRP A 112 -7.12 -9.52 18.20
CA TRP A 112 -7.46 -10.84 17.69
C TRP A 112 -7.66 -11.73 18.92
N SER A 113 -8.90 -12.07 19.28
CA SER A 113 -9.15 -13.04 20.35
C SER A 113 -8.54 -14.39 19.93
N ILE A 114 -7.65 -14.92 20.76
CA ILE A 114 -7.12 -16.29 20.67
C ILE A 114 -8.06 -17.20 21.43
#